data_AF-A0A2N0V5Y3-F1
#
_entry.id   AF-A0A2N0V5Y3-F1
#
_cell.length_a   1.000
_cell.length_b   1.000
_cell.length_c   1.000
_cell.angle_alpha   90.00
_cell.angle_beta   90.00
_cell.angle_gamma   90.00
#
_symmetry.space_group_name_H-M   'P 1'
#
loop_
_entity.id
_entity.type
_entity.pdbx_description
1 polymer ?
#
loop_
_entity_poly.entity_id
_entity_poly.type
_entity_poly.pdbx_seq_one_letter_code
_entity_poly.pdbx_strand_id
1 'polypeptide(L)'
;MFRGVPHKAEPPIRQVNFDKKAKMFNTPEIDKDEIALSKEVGLRMLEARKEFCKLSQKQAADMLGITSDQLRAMEEGLLLVPLSVIKKAAEIFDVSAEWLLSITDDWEFCEETRERDFLAGMERLQLENHAKTVAKQLSQDNKITALADALALLGPAIQAIDDGFTHFWMANPEFENMPRSAVILNRIDQAQALARSATLSLVRVKALAIDSLAALPQPKPAIRVWTNPAFPQPVLTPITECKPRASRKRSNTTLAAVAS
;
A
#
# COMPACT_ATOMS: atom_id res chain seq x y z
N MET A 1 10.97 18.60 -11.67
CA MET A 1 12.42 18.29 -11.73
C MET A 1 12.80 17.53 -10.47
N PHE A 2 12.74 16.20 -10.48
CA PHE A 2 13.19 15.38 -9.35
C PHE A 2 14.71 15.24 -9.45
N ARG A 3 15.42 15.92 -8.53
CA ARG A 3 16.86 15.70 -8.35
C ARG A 3 17.03 14.26 -7.88
N GLY A 4 17.61 13.43 -8.74
CA GLY A 4 17.92 12.04 -8.44
C GLY A 4 18.71 11.96 -7.14
N VAL A 5 18.21 11.17 -6.19
CA VAL A 5 18.94 10.84 -4.97
C VAL A 5 20.19 10.07 -5.42
N PRO A 6 21.41 10.56 -5.13
CA PRO A 6 22.61 9.86 -5.51
C PRO A 6 22.62 8.50 -4.81
N HIS A 7 22.58 7.42 -5.59
CA HIS A 7 22.86 6.08 -5.11
C HIS A 7 24.24 6.10 -4.47
N LYS A 8 24.30 6.11 -3.13
CA LYS A 8 25.54 5.86 -2.41
C LYS A 8 25.97 4.46 -2.80
N ALA A 9 27.13 4.36 -3.45
CA ALA A 9 27.75 3.10 -3.80
C ALA A 9 27.82 2.22 -2.54
N GLU A 10 27.17 1.06 -2.58
CA GLU A 10 27.31 0.07 -1.53
C GLU A 10 28.79 -0.26 -1.34
N PRO A 11 29.31 -0.22 -0.10
CA PRO A 11 30.69 -0.57 0.14
C PRO A 11 30.93 -2.00 -0.34
N PRO A 12 32.03 -2.28 -1.06
CA PRO A 12 32.34 -3.61 -1.54
C PRO A 12 32.34 -4.57 -0.34
N ILE A 13 31.51 -5.62 -0.42
CA ILE A 13 31.46 -6.70 0.55
C ILE A 13 32.90 -7.17 0.75
N ARG A 14 33.44 -6.94 1.95
CA ARG A 14 34.78 -7.36 2.33
C ARG A 14 34.83 -8.87 2.13
N GLN A 15 35.48 -9.30 1.05
CA GLN A 15 35.79 -10.72 0.85
C GLN A 15 36.73 -11.09 1.99
N VAL A 16 36.19 -11.83 2.96
CA VAL A 16 36.97 -12.43 4.02
C VAL A 16 37.79 -13.51 3.32
N ASN A 17 39.01 -13.17 2.92
CA ASN A 17 39.98 -14.15 2.46
C ASN A 17 40.30 -15.06 3.65
N PHE A 18 39.64 -16.22 3.69
CA PHE A 18 40.04 -17.34 4.53
C PHE A 18 41.34 -17.89 3.96
N ASP A 19 42.44 -17.17 4.23
CA ASP A 19 43.77 -17.58 3.83
C ASP A 19 44.06 -18.98 4.36
N LYS A 20 44.36 -19.85 3.39
CA LYS A 20 44.74 -21.26 3.51
C LYS A 20 46.05 -21.41 4.29
N LYS A 21 46.02 -21.21 5.60
CA LYS A 21 46.94 -21.89 6.51
C LYS A 21 46.19 -23.02 7.17
N ALA A 22 46.17 -24.16 6.47
CA ALA A 22 45.96 -25.48 7.06
C ALA A 22 47.10 -25.73 8.05
N LYS A 23 47.02 -25.10 9.22
CA LYS A 23 47.71 -25.54 10.42
C LYS A 23 47.16 -26.93 10.72
N MET A 24 48.08 -27.87 10.91
CA MET A 24 47.88 -29.21 11.44
C MET A 24 46.77 -29.16 12.49
N PHE A 25 45.55 -29.56 12.10
CA PHE A 25 44.55 -29.94 13.07
C PHE A 25 45.13 -31.18 13.74
N ASN A 26 45.51 -31.04 15.01
CA ASN A 26 45.55 -32.17 15.92
C ASN A 26 44.32 -33.02 15.61
N THR A 27 44.50 -34.30 15.30
CA THR A 27 43.40 -35.26 15.31
C THR A 27 42.62 -35.01 16.59
N PRO A 28 41.37 -34.51 16.50
CA PRO A 28 40.61 -34.19 17.68
C PRO A 28 40.51 -35.49 18.45
N GLU A 29 41.05 -35.48 19.67
CA GLU A 29 40.79 -36.52 20.64
C GLU A 29 39.27 -36.56 20.75
N ILE A 30 38.65 -37.60 20.18
CA ILE A 30 37.22 -37.62 19.96
C ILE A 30 36.58 -37.71 21.34
N ASP A 31 35.96 -36.61 21.77
CA ASP A 31 35.30 -36.56 23.05
C ASP A 31 34.09 -37.50 23.02
N LYS A 32 34.10 -38.48 23.91
CA LYS A 32 33.03 -39.48 24.00
C LYS A 32 31.71 -38.81 24.35
N ASP A 33 31.77 -37.72 25.11
CA ASP A 33 30.59 -36.97 25.55
C ASP A 33 29.97 -36.22 24.36
N GLU A 34 30.80 -35.64 23.47
CA GLU A 34 30.32 -34.98 22.25
C GLU A 34 29.66 -35.97 21.27
N ILE A 35 30.22 -37.18 21.13
CA ILE A 35 29.58 -38.24 20.33
C ILE A 35 28.24 -38.65 20.92
N ALA A 36 28.17 -38.82 22.24
CA ALA A 36 26.95 -39.21 22.93
C ALA A 36 25.85 -38.15 22.73
N LEU A 37 26.19 -36.87 22.91
CA LEU A 37 25.28 -35.74 22.65
C LEU A 37 24.84 -35.70 21.19
N SER A 38 25.76 -35.83 20.23
CA SER A 38 25.41 -35.81 18.81
C SER A 38 24.46 -36.96 18.43
N LYS A 39 24.62 -38.12 19.06
CA LYS A 39 23.72 -39.25 18.85
C LYS A 39 22.33 -38.97 19.42
N GLU A 40 22.26 -38.33 20.57
CA GLU A 40 20.99 -37.94 21.18
C GLU A 40 20.23 -36.92 20.33
N VAL A 41 20.93 -35.89 19.85
CA VAL A 41 20.39 -34.89 18.90
C VAL A 41 19.89 -35.57 17.63
N GLY A 42 20.67 -36.50 17.07
CA GLY A 42 20.28 -37.28 15.90
C GLY A 42 18.99 -38.08 16.10
N LEU A 43 18.83 -38.70 17.28
CA LEU A 43 17.62 -39.43 17.65
C LEU A 43 16.41 -38.51 17.79
N ARG A 44 16.56 -37.33 18.42
CA ARG A 44 15.49 -36.33 18.52
C ARG A 44 15.08 -35.81 17.14
N MET A 45 16.03 -35.56 16.24
CA MET A 45 15.73 -35.18 14.85
C MET A 45 14.95 -36.28 14.10
N LEU A 46 15.35 -37.54 14.28
CA LEU A 46 14.67 -38.69 13.70
C LEU A 46 13.23 -38.82 14.23
N GLU A 47 13.07 -38.66 15.55
CA GLU A 47 11.78 -38.66 16.23
C GLU A 47 10.88 -37.54 15.72
N ALA A 48 11.36 -36.29 15.67
CA ALA A 48 10.57 -35.18 15.15
C ALA A 48 10.11 -35.41 13.70
N ARG A 49 11.01 -35.90 12.84
CA ARG A 49 10.69 -36.19 11.44
C ARG A 49 9.62 -37.29 11.31
N LYS A 50 9.77 -38.39 12.05
CA LYS A 50 8.89 -39.56 11.94
C LYS A 50 7.59 -39.41 12.72
N GLU A 51 7.64 -38.84 13.91
CA GLU A 51 6.51 -38.81 14.83
C GLU A 51 5.64 -37.57 14.67
N PHE A 52 6.23 -36.40 14.48
CA PHE A 52 5.45 -35.16 14.37
C PHE A 52 5.13 -34.82 12.91
N CYS A 53 6.14 -34.80 12.03
CA CYS A 53 5.93 -34.32 10.66
C CYS A 53 5.56 -35.41 9.65
N LYS A 54 5.78 -36.69 9.99
CA LYS A 54 5.55 -37.85 9.11
C LYS A 54 6.23 -37.71 7.74
N LEU A 55 7.41 -37.07 7.70
CA LEU A 55 8.15 -36.81 6.46
C LEU A 55 9.10 -37.96 6.11
N SER A 56 9.21 -38.26 4.82
CA SER A 56 10.27 -39.15 4.34
C SER A 56 11.65 -38.49 4.51
N GLN A 57 12.70 -39.31 4.66
CA GLN A 57 14.06 -38.81 4.86
C GLN A 57 14.53 -37.94 3.69
N LYS A 58 14.15 -38.30 2.46
CA LYS A 58 14.48 -37.51 1.27
C LYS A 58 13.81 -36.13 1.30
N GLN A 59 12.51 -36.07 1.61
CA GLN A 59 11.78 -34.80 1.71
C GLN A 59 12.37 -33.90 2.80
N ALA A 60 12.66 -34.45 3.97
CA ALA A 60 13.26 -33.68 5.06
C ALA A 60 14.66 -33.17 4.69
N ALA A 61 15.48 -33.99 4.03
CA ALA A 61 16.80 -33.58 3.56
C ALA A 61 16.72 -32.45 2.51
N ASP A 62 15.79 -32.56 1.57
CA ASP A 62 15.52 -31.52 0.56
C ASP A 62 15.11 -30.19 1.23
N MET A 63 14.24 -30.23 2.25
CA MET A 63 13.82 -29.04 3.02
C MET A 63 14.97 -28.44 3.84
N LEU A 64 15.81 -29.26 4.46
CA LEU A 64 16.99 -28.81 5.22
C LEU A 64 18.10 -28.26 4.31
N GLY A 65 18.09 -28.63 3.02
CA GLY A 65 19.11 -28.28 2.04
C GLY A 65 20.39 -29.11 2.21
N ILE A 66 20.25 -30.39 2.57
CA ILE A 66 21.34 -31.35 2.71
C ILE A 66 21.02 -32.63 1.93
N THR A 67 22.01 -33.50 1.75
CA THR A 67 21.77 -34.80 1.10
C THR A 67 21.06 -35.77 2.04
N SER A 68 20.27 -36.70 1.48
CA SER A 68 19.58 -37.74 2.27
C SER A 68 20.55 -38.59 3.11
N ASP A 69 21.73 -38.87 2.56
CA ASP A 69 22.75 -39.68 3.22
C ASP A 69 23.39 -38.93 4.40
N GLN A 70 23.58 -37.61 4.26
CA GLN A 70 24.03 -36.76 5.37
C GLN A 70 23.00 -36.70 6.49
N LEU A 71 21.72 -36.50 6.15
CA LEU A 71 20.65 -36.52 7.15
C LEU A 71 20.60 -37.88 7.86
N ARG A 72 20.72 -38.98 7.11
CA ARG A 72 20.80 -40.32 7.68
C ARG A 72 21.96 -40.49 8.64
N ALA A 73 23.17 -40.09 8.24
CA ALA A 73 24.35 -40.17 9.09
C ALA A 73 24.20 -39.32 10.36
N MET A 74 23.56 -38.16 10.28
CA MET A 74 23.24 -37.32 11.43
C MET A 74 22.22 -37.99 12.37
N GLU A 75 21.12 -38.53 11.83
CA GLU A 75 20.09 -39.24 12.60
C GLU A 75 20.63 -40.49 13.31
N GLU A 76 21.60 -41.17 12.71
CA GLU A 76 22.28 -42.34 13.29
C GLU A 76 23.38 -41.95 14.31
N GLY A 77 23.72 -40.67 14.43
CA GLY A 77 24.79 -40.16 15.29
C GLY A 77 26.21 -40.41 14.76
N LEU A 78 26.33 -40.72 13.45
CA LEU A 78 27.62 -40.93 12.77
C LEU A 78 28.29 -39.61 12.35
N LEU A 79 27.51 -38.54 12.20
CA LEU A 79 27.96 -37.22 11.80
C LEU A 79 27.43 -36.15 12.76
N LEU A 80 28.30 -35.25 13.20
CA LEU A 80 27.93 -34.12 14.07
C LEU A 80 26.91 -33.22 13.34
N VAL A 81 25.84 -32.84 14.03
CA VAL A 81 24.80 -31.97 13.48
C VAL A 81 25.24 -30.50 13.58
N PRO A 82 25.42 -29.76 12.47
CA PRO A 82 25.77 -28.36 12.55
C PRO A 82 24.62 -27.53 13.16
N LEU A 83 24.95 -26.50 13.96
CA LEU A 83 23.95 -25.59 14.55
C LEU A 83 23.02 -24.96 13.50
N SER A 84 23.51 -24.71 12.28
CA SER A 84 22.70 -24.21 11.18
C SER A 84 21.62 -25.21 10.73
N VAL A 85 21.90 -26.51 10.81
CA VAL A 85 20.94 -27.58 10.50
C VAL A 85 19.95 -27.72 11.64
N ILE A 86 20.40 -27.67 12.90
CA ILE A 86 19.52 -27.73 14.09
C ILE A 86 18.50 -26.59 14.04
N LYS A 87 18.95 -25.35 13.76
CA LYS A 87 18.05 -24.20 13.62
C LYS A 87 16.98 -24.44 12.54
N LYS A 88 17.39 -24.89 11.36
CA LYS A 88 16.44 -25.18 10.27
C LYS A 88 15.51 -26.35 10.62
N ALA A 89 16.01 -27.37 11.30
CA ALA A 89 15.23 -28.52 11.72
C ALA A 89 14.15 -28.11 12.73
N ALA A 90 14.47 -27.24 13.69
CA ALA A 90 13.49 -26.68 14.62
C ALA A 90 12.36 -25.95 13.88
N GLU A 91 12.70 -25.12 12.88
CA GLU A 91 11.72 -24.38 12.07
C GLU A 91 10.88 -25.28 11.16
N ILE A 92 11.49 -26.29 10.52
CA ILE A 92 10.82 -27.18 9.55
C ILE A 92 9.96 -28.22 10.25
N PHE A 93 10.44 -28.76 11.37
CA PHE A 93 9.74 -29.78 12.12
C PHE A 93 8.76 -29.23 13.15
N ASP A 94 8.70 -27.91 13.31
CA ASP A 94 7.85 -27.21 14.28
C ASP A 94 8.09 -27.71 15.72
N VAL A 95 9.37 -27.83 16.10
CA VAL A 95 9.81 -28.25 17.44
C VAL A 95 10.81 -27.26 18.04
N SER A 96 10.89 -27.19 19.36
CA SER A 96 11.89 -26.35 20.04
C SER A 96 13.31 -26.82 19.74
N ALA A 97 14.23 -25.87 19.53
CA ALA A 97 15.65 -26.17 19.39
C ALA A 97 16.26 -26.75 20.68
N GLU A 98 15.72 -26.39 21.84
CA GLU A 98 16.15 -26.92 23.14
C GLU A 98 15.83 -28.40 23.29
N TRP A 99 14.67 -28.81 22.76
CA TRP A 99 14.26 -30.21 22.70
C TRP A 99 15.13 -31.03 21.75
N LEU A 100 15.45 -30.49 20.56
CA LEU A 100 16.39 -31.13 19.63
C LEU A 100 17.79 -31.30 20.23
N LEU A 101 18.19 -30.40 21.12
CA LEU A 101 19.45 -30.46 21.86
C LEU A 101 19.38 -31.34 23.12
N SER A 102 18.24 -32.00 23.37
CA SER A 102 18.00 -32.80 24.58
C SER A 102 18.17 -32.03 25.90
N ILE A 103 17.95 -30.71 25.89
CA ILE A 103 17.96 -29.89 27.10
C ILE A 103 16.62 -30.01 27.84
N THR A 104 15.53 -30.14 27.08
CA THR A 104 14.16 -30.28 27.58
C THR A 104 13.49 -31.52 26.98
N ASP A 105 12.60 -32.16 27.75
CA ASP A 105 11.78 -33.27 27.25
C ASP A 105 10.50 -32.81 26.54
N ASP A 106 10.10 -31.55 26.76
CA ASP A 106 8.96 -30.94 26.10
C ASP A 106 9.34 -30.48 24.69
N TRP A 107 8.66 -31.04 23.69
CA TRP A 107 8.87 -30.73 22.27
C TRP A 107 8.09 -29.50 21.83
N GLU A 108 7.03 -29.16 22.56
CA GLU A 108 6.19 -28.01 22.24
C GLU A 108 6.97 -26.72 22.52
N PHE A 109 6.79 -25.73 21.65
CA PHE A 109 7.20 -24.38 22.00
C PHE A 109 6.41 -23.95 23.23
N CYS A 110 7.10 -23.49 24.27
CA CYS A 110 6.47 -22.86 25.42
C CYS A 110 5.40 -21.87 24.92
N GLU A 111 4.17 -22.01 25.40
CA GLU A 111 2.99 -21.25 24.98
C GLU A 111 3.29 -19.74 24.92
N GLU A 112 4.01 -19.25 25.92
CA GLU A 112 4.47 -17.86 26.03
C GLU A 112 5.34 -17.40 24.85
N THR A 113 6.23 -18.26 24.34
CA THR A 113 7.10 -17.96 23.20
C THR A 113 6.30 -17.91 21.90
N ARG A 114 5.36 -18.84 21.73
CA ARG A 114 4.47 -18.87 20.57
C ARG A 114 3.57 -17.64 20.51
N GLU A 115 2.98 -17.26 21.65
CA GLU A 115 2.18 -16.04 21.76
C GLU A 115 3.01 -14.79 21.45
N ARG A 116 4.22 -14.70 22.00
CA ARG A 116 5.12 -13.56 21.73
C ARG A 116 5.47 -13.45 20.25
N ASP A 117 5.82 -14.54 19.60
CA ASP A 117 6.21 -14.54 18.20
C ASP A 117 5.01 -14.24 17.28
N PHE A 118 3.82 -14.73 17.63
CA PHE A 118 2.57 -14.36 16.98
C PHE A 118 2.29 -12.86 17.10
N LEU A 119 2.40 -12.29 18.31
CA LEU A 119 2.19 -10.86 18.55
C LEU A 119 3.20 -10.01 17.78
N ALA A 120 4.48 -10.39 17.79
CA ALA A 120 5.53 -9.72 17.02
C ALA A 120 5.27 -9.79 15.51
N GLY A 121 4.79 -10.94 15.02
CA GLY A 121 4.37 -11.10 13.62
C GLY A 121 3.20 -10.19 13.24
N MET A 122 2.19 -10.10 14.11
CA MET A 122 1.03 -9.23 13.92
C MET A 122 1.42 -7.75 13.92
N GLU A 123 2.26 -7.31 14.86
CA GLU A 123 2.77 -5.94 14.93
C GLU A 123 3.53 -5.58 13.65
N ARG A 124 4.43 -6.46 13.19
CA ARG A 124 5.18 -6.26 11.95
C ARG A 124 4.24 -6.08 10.75
N LEU A 125 3.20 -6.90 10.65
CA LEU A 125 2.21 -6.81 9.58
C LEU A 125 1.40 -5.50 9.64
N GLN A 126 1.00 -5.08 10.84
CA GLN A 126 0.30 -3.81 11.05
C GLN A 126 1.19 -2.63 10.63
N LEU A 127 2.45 -2.61 11.06
CA LEU A 127 3.41 -1.57 10.70
C LEU A 127 3.62 -1.50 9.18
N GLU A 128 3.74 -2.63 8.50
CA GLU A 128 3.89 -2.66 7.04
C GLU A 128 2.64 -2.09 6.32
N ASN A 129 1.45 -2.47 6.77
CA ASN A 129 0.19 -1.97 6.21
C ASN A 129 -0.01 -0.48 6.49
N HIS A 130 0.35 -0.01 7.68
CA HIS A 130 0.33 1.40 8.03
C HIS A 130 1.32 2.19 7.17
N ALA A 131 2.55 1.71 6.99
CA ALA A 131 3.54 2.34 6.12
C ALA A 131 3.04 2.47 4.67
N LYS A 132 2.42 1.41 4.12
CA LYS A 132 1.80 1.45 2.78
C LYS A 132 0.67 2.46 2.69
N THR A 133 -0.15 2.57 3.73
CA THR A 133 -1.28 3.51 3.76
C THR A 133 -0.78 4.95 3.84
N VAL A 134 0.19 5.24 4.69
CA VAL A 134 0.83 6.56 4.81
C VAL A 134 1.51 6.96 3.49
N ALA A 135 2.21 6.05 2.83
CA ALA A 135 2.84 6.32 1.54
C ALA A 135 1.80 6.68 0.45
N LYS A 136 0.67 5.97 0.41
CA LYS A 136 -0.45 6.29 -0.50
C LYS A 136 -1.06 7.65 -0.18
N GLN A 137 -1.29 7.94 1.10
CA GLN A 137 -1.82 9.22 1.55
C GLN A 137 -0.91 10.36 1.12
N LEU A 138 0.40 10.25 1.37
CA LEU A 138 1.38 11.26 0.98
C LEU A 138 1.40 11.48 -0.55
N SER A 139 1.26 10.43 -1.34
CA SER A 139 1.14 10.56 -2.80
C SER A 139 -0.13 11.30 -3.23
N GLN A 140 -1.25 11.09 -2.54
CA GLN A 140 -2.50 11.80 -2.81
C GLN A 140 -2.42 13.26 -2.38
N ASP A 141 -1.86 13.54 -1.20
CA ASP A 141 -1.66 14.89 -0.69
C ASP A 141 -0.79 15.70 -1.65
N ASN A 142 0.32 15.14 -2.14
CA ASN A 142 1.15 15.80 -3.14
C ASN A 142 0.39 16.13 -4.44
N LYS A 143 -0.54 15.28 -4.88
CA LYS A 143 -1.37 15.55 -6.07
C LYS A 143 -2.39 16.66 -5.79
N ILE A 144 -3.00 16.65 -4.61
CA ILE A 144 -3.96 17.68 -4.19
C ILE A 144 -3.24 19.04 -4.10
N THR A 145 -2.05 19.09 -3.51
CA THR A 145 -1.23 20.30 -3.44
C THR A 145 -0.88 20.82 -4.84
N ALA A 146 -0.40 19.95 -5.74
CA ALA A 146 -0.09 20.37 -7.11
C ALA A 146 -1.31 20.89 -7.88
N LEU A 147 -2.50 20.29 -7.66
CA LEU A 147 -3.75 20.78 -8.24
C LEU A 147 -4.19 22.12 -7.63
N ALA A 148 -4.00 22.29 -6.32
CA ALA A 148 -4.28 23.54 -5.62
C ALA A 148 -3.40 24.68 -6.13
N ASP A 149 -2.10 24.43 -6.31
CA ASP A 149 -1.15 25.40 -6.86
C ASP A 149 -1.53 25.80 -8.30
N ALA A 150 -1.87 24.82 -9.15
CA ALA A 150 -2.30 25.09 -10.52
C ALA A 150 -3.60 25.93 -10.57
N LEU A 151 -4.57 25.64 -9.69
CA LEU A 151 -5.82 26.40 -9.60
C LEU A 151 -5.63 27.79 -9.00
N ALA A 152 -4.68 27.96 -8.07
CA ALA A 152 -4.30 29.26 -7.54
C ALA A 152 -3.73 30.19 -8.63
N LEU A 153 -3.07 29.64 -9.66
CA LEU A 153 -2.60 30.39 -10.84
C LEU A 153 -3.70 30.64 -11.87
N LEU A 154 -4.64 29.69 -12.04
CA LEU A 154 -5.73 29.81 -13.01
C LEU A 154 -6.71 30.94 -12.67
N GLY A 155 -7.00 31.15 -11.38
CA GLY A 155 -7.92 32.19 -10.92
C GLY A 155 -7.53 33.60 -11.41
N PRO A 156 -6.32 34.10 -11.09
CA PRO A 156 -5.84 35.39 -11.56
C PRO A 156 -5.77 35.51 -13.09
N ALA A 157 -5.45 34.43 -13.80
CA ALA A 157 -5.42 34.44 -15.26
C ALA A 157 -6.82 34.65 -15.86
N ILE A 158 -7.85 33.98 -15.32
CA ILE A 158 -9.24 34.18 -15.75
C ILE A 158 -9.72 35.60 -15.38
N GLN A 159 -9.32 36.11 -14.21
CA GLN A 159 -9.63 37.49 -13.82
C GLN A 159 -9.02 38.50 -14.80
N ALA A 160 -7.75 38.33 -15.18
CA ALA A 160 -7.08 39.20 -16.14
C ALA A 160 -7.75 39.17 -17.54
N ILE A 161 -8.27 38.01 -17.96
CA ILE A 161 -9.07 37.90 -19.20
C ILE A 161 -10.37 38.69 -19.07
N ASP A 162 -11.07 38.59 -17.94
CA ASP A 162 -12.32 39.33 -17.70
C ASP A 162 -12.09 40.84 -17.63
N ASP A 163 -11.04 41.29 -16.94
CA ASP A 163 -10.65 42.69 -16.83
C ASP A 163 -10.29 43.27 -18.21
N GLY A 164 -9.46 42.55 -18.97
CA GLY A 164 -9.09 42.93 -20.33
C GLY A 164 -10.29 42.98 -21.27
N PHE A 165 -11.21 42.02 -21.14
CA PHE A 165 -12.45 42.00 -21.91
C PHE A 165 -13.40 43.13 -21.51
N THR A 166 -13.48 43.46 -20.23
CA THR A 166 -14.28 44.58 -19.72
C THR A 166 -13.75 45.91 -20.25
N HIS A 167 -12.43 46.11 -20.25
CA HIS A 167 -11.80 47.28 -20.89
C HIS A 167 -12.08 47.36 -22.39
N PHE A 168 -11.99 46.22 -23.09
CA PHE A 168 -12.31 46.14 -24.51
C PHE A 168 -13.78 46.52 -24.78
N TRP A 169 -14.71 46.04 -23.94
CA TRP A 169 -16.13 46.40 -24.03
C TRP A 169 -16.34 47.90 -23.82
N MET A 170 -15.72 48.50 -22.80
CA MET A 170 -15.81 49.94 -22.54
C MET A 170 -15.33 50.79 -23.73
N ALA A 171 -14.31 50.33 -24.45
CA ALA A 171 -13.81 51.00 -25.65
C ALA A 171 -14.69 50.78 -26.89
N ASN A 172 -15.48 49.69 -26.93
CA ASN A 172 -16.25 49.27 -28.10
C ASN A 172 -17.70 48.94 -27.70
N PRO A 173 -18.55 49.95 -27.42
CA PRO A 173 -19.94 49.71 -27.03
C PRO A 173 -20.75 48.99 -28.12
N GLU A 174 -20.37 49.11 -29.40
CA GLU A 174 -21.00 48.39 -30.51
C GLU A 174 -20.74 46.88 -30.51
N PHE A 175 -19.80 46.39 -29.69
CA PHE A 175 -19.46 44.97 -29.61
C PHE A 175 -20.67 44.10 -29.28
N GLU A 176 -21.61 44.61 -28.47
CA GLU A 176 -22.83 43.88 -28.13
C GLU A 176 -23.66 43.50 -29.37
N ASN A 177 -23.67 44.39 -30.38
CA ASN A 177 -24.38 44.18 -31.64
C ASN A 177 -23.57 43.39 -32.69
N MET A 178 -22.31 43.05 -32.41
CA MET A 178 -21.47 42.31 -33.35
C MET A 178 -21.89 40.84 -33.43
N PRO A 179 -21.87 40.23 -34.63
CA PRO A 179 -22.13 38.81 -34.77
C PRO A 179 -21.09 38.00 -33.97
N ARG A 180 -21.56 36.99 -33.22
CA ARG A 180 -20.78 36.10 -32.32
C ARG A 180 -20.32 36.71 -30.98
N SER A 181 -20.64 37.97 -30.67
CA SER A 181 -20.34 38.57 -29.36
C SER A 181 -20.89 37.73 -28.20
N ALA A 182 -22.16 37.29 -28.31
CA ALA A 182 -22.83 36.43 -27.34
C ALA A 182 -22.12 35.09 -27.11
N VAL A 183 -21.48 34.52 -28.13
CA VAL A 183 -20.74 33.25 -27.99
C VAL A 183 -19.50 33.46 -27.13
N ILE A 184 -18.78 34.55 -27.33
CA ILE A 184 -17.57 34.88 -26.56
C ILE A 184 -17.93 35.13 -25.09
N LEU A 185 -18.95 35.96 -24.84
CA LEU A 185 -19.48 36.23 -23.49
C LEU A 185 -19.85 34.94 -22.76
N ASN A 186 -20.62 34.07 -23.40
CA ASN A 186 -21.00 32.78 -22.82
C ASN A 186 -19.79 31.89 -22.49
N ARG A 187 -18.71 31.93 -23.28
CA ARG A 187 -17.49 31.16 -23.01
C ARG A 187 -16.71 31.72 -21.83
N ILE A 188 -16.65 33.04 -21.67
CA ILE A 188 -16.01 33.70 -20.52
C ILE A 188 -16.79 33.37 -19.25
N ASP A 189 -18.12 33.54 -19.27
CA ASP A 189 -19.00 33.20 -18.13
C ASP A 189 -18.88 31.71 -17.75
N GLN A 190 -18.84 30.82 -18.76
CA GLN A 190 -18.64 29.39 -18.54
C GLN A 190 -17.27 29.11 -17.90
N ALA A 191 -16.20 29.74 -18.37
CA ALA A 191 -14.86 29.57 -17.80
C ALA A 191 -14.81 30.04 -16.33
N GLN A 192 -15.41 31.19 -16.02
CA GLN A 192 -15.51 31.71 -14.66
C GLN A 192 -16.31 30.77 -13.74
N ALA A 193 -17.47 30.29 -14.20
CA ALA A 193 -18.29 29.36 -13.44
C ALA A 193 -17.56 28.05 -13.15
N LEU A 194 -16.84 27.49 -14.14
CA LEU A 194 -16.04 26.27 -13.97
C LEU A 194 -14.87 26.49 -13.00
N ALA A 195 -14.14 27.60 -13.10
CA ALA A 195 -13.05 27.92 -12.19
C ALA A 195 -13.54 28.04 -10.74
N ARG A 196 -14.68 28.71 -10.53
CA ARG A 196 -15.32 28.83 -9.21
C ARG A 196 -15.76 27.49 -8.65
N SER A 197 -16.39 26.66 -9.47
CA SER A 197 -16.79 25.30 -9.07
C SER A 197 -15.58 24.44 -8.69
N ALA A 198 -14.46 24.60 -9.41
CA ALA A 198 -13.21 23.91 -9.10
C ALA A 198 -12.61 24.41 -7.77
N THR A 199 -12.50 25.72 -7.58
CA THR A 199 -11.98 26.32 -6.33
C THR A 199 -12.85 25.96 -5.13
N LEU A 200 -14.19 26.00 -5.25
CA LEU A 200 -15.10 25.57 -4.20
C LEU A 200 -14.90 24.09 -3.83
N SER A 201 -14.71 23.23 -4.82
CA SER A 201 -14.43 21.81 -4.56
C SER A 201 -13.13 21.63 -3.75
N LEU A 202 -12.08 22.41 -4.05
CA LEU A 202 -10.83 22.37 -3.29
C LEU A 202 -10.96 22.98 -1.89
N VAL A 203 -11.69 24.07 -1.72
CA VAL A 203 -11.93 24.67 -0.39
C VAL A 203 -12.72 23.72 0.51
N ARG A 204 -13.70 22.97 -0.04
CA ARG A 204 -14.42 21.92 0.72
C ARG A 204 -13.49 20.82 1.24
N VAL A 205 -12.48 20.47 0.45
CA VAL A 205 -11.45 19.48 0.83
C VAL A 205 -10.37 20.10 1.72
N LYS A 206 -10.47 21.40 2.06
CA LYS A 206 -9.49 22.17 2.83
C LYS A 206 -8.10 22.24 2.16
N ALA A 207 -8.05 22.05 0.84
CA ALA A 207 -6.83 22.16 0.05
C ALA A 207 -6.46 23.63 -0.26
N LEU A 208 -7.43 24.54 -0.17
CA LEU A 208 -7.25 25.98 -0.37
C LEU A 208 -7.89 26.76 0.78
N ALA A 209 -7.34 27.93 1.09
CA ALA A 209 -7.91 28.88 2.04
C ALA A 209 -9.21 29.48 1.51
N ILE A 210 -10.14 29.79 2.42
CA ILE A 210 -11.45 30.40 2.09
C ILE A 210 -11.27 31.74 1.37
N ASP A 211 -10.21 32.49 1.67
CA ASP A 211 -9.88 33.78 1.07
C ASP A 211 -9.69 33.69 -0.45
N SER A 212 -9.29 32.52 -0.96
CA SER A 212 -9.15 32.27 -2.40
C SER A 212 -10.47 32.37 -3.17
N LEU A 213 -11.62 32.24 -2.48
CA LEU A 213 -12.95 32.44 -3.07
C LEU A 213 -13.28 33.91 -3.27
N ALA A 214 -12.77 34.79 -2.42
CA ALA A 214 -13.01 36.23 -2.53
C ALA A 214 -12.32 36.84 -3.75
N ALA A 215 -11.22 36.23 -4.20
CA ALA A 215 -10.46 36.66 -5.37
C ALA A 215 -11.13 36.32 -6.72
N LEU A 216 -12.20 35.51 -6.74
CA LEU A 216 -12.89 35.13 -7.99
C LEU A 216 -14.07 36.07 -8.30
N PRO A 217 -14.29 36.45 -9.57
CA PRO A 217 -15.29 37.45 -9.96
C PRO A 217 -16.70 36.92 -9.77
N GLN A 218 -17.57 37.57 -8.98
CA GLN A 218 -18.94 37.09 -8.74
C GLN A 218 -19.69 36.86 -10.05
N PRO A 219 -20.43 35.75 -10.19
CA PRO A 219 -21.13 35.51 -11.44
C PRO A 219 -22.10 36.67 -11.56
N LYS A 220 -22.07 37.39 -12.69
CA LYS A 220 -23.05 38.46 -12.90
C LYS A 220 -24.42 37.83 -12.63
N PRO A 221 -25.22 38.40 -11.70
CA PRO A 221 -26.53 37.84 -11.40
C PRO A 221 -27.24 37.75 -12.74
N ALA A 222 -27.61 36.53 -13.14
CA ALA A 222 -28.12 36.26 -14.47
C ALA A 222 -29.08 37.38 -14.83
N ILE A 223 -28.66 38.22 -15.79
CA ILE A 223 -29.41 39.43 -16.16
C ILE A 223 -30.83 38.94 -16.41
N ARG A 224 -31.74 39.51 -15.61
CA ARG A 224 -33.15 39.14 -15.47
C ARG A 224 -33.60 38.31 -16.66
N VAL A 225 -33.96 37.05 -16.41
CA VAL A 225 -34.89 36.30 -17.27
C VAL A 225 -35.92 37.34 -17.68
N TRP A 226 -35.94 37.69 -18.97
CA TRP A 226 -36.95 38.60 -19.48
C TRP A 226 -38.26 37.95 -19.09
N THR A 227 -38.91 38.47 -18.04
CA THR A 227 -40.31 38.22 -17.77
C THR A 227 -40.98 38.89 -18.94
N ASN A 228 -41.05 38.18 -20.06
CA ASN A 228 -41.82 38.60 -21.21
C ASN A 228 -43.25 38.69 -20.66
N PRO A 229 -43.82 39.90 -20.48
CA PRO A 229 -45.11 40.06 -19.79
C PRO A 229 -46.27 39.44 -20.58
N ALA A 230 -45.99 38.89 -21.77
CA ALA A 230 -46.97 38.30 -22.68
C ALA A 230 -47.09 36.77 -22.59
N PHE A 231 -46.26 36.06 -21.81
CA PHE A 231 -46.49 34.61 -21.62
C PHE A 231 -47.43 34.39 -20.43
N PRO A 232 -48.64 33.81 -20.65
CA PRO A 232 -49.51 33.44 -19.55
C PRO A 232 -48.76 32.47 -18.64
N GLN A 233 -48.72 32.80 -17.35
CA GLN A 233 -48.16 31.93 -16.33
C GLN A 233 -48.78 30.53 -16.51
N PRO A 234 -47.99 29.45 -16.62
CA PRO A 234 -48.55 28.12 -16.63
C PRO A 234 -49.34 27.95 -15.33
N VAL A 235 -50.65 27.76 -15.45
CA VAL A 235 -51.52 27.45 -14.32
C VAL A 235 -50.94 26.19 -13.69
N LEU A 236 -50.31 26.34 -12.52
CA LEU A 236 -49.83 25.23 -11.73
C LEU A 236 -51.06 24.41 -11.33
N THR A 237 -51.37 23.38 -12.11
CA THR A 237 -52.33 22.38 -11.68
C THR A 237 -51.79 21.79 -10.37
N PRO A 238 -52.62 21.70 -9.32
CA PRO A 238 -52.19 21.17 -8.03
C PRO A 238 -51.55 19.81 -8.24
N ILE A 239 -50.35 19.64 -7.69
CA ILE A 239 -49.58 18.41 -7.73
C ILE A 239 -50.44 17.36 -7.02
N THR A 240 -51.13 16.54 -7.80
CA THR A 240 -51.81 15.35 -7.29
C THR A 240 -50.74 14.40 -6.79
N GLU A 241 -50.95 13.91 -5.58
CA GLU A 241 -50.03 13.08 -4.79
C GLU A 241 -49.32 12.03 -5.67
N CYS A 242 -48.00 12.19 -5.84
CA CYS A 242 -47.17 11.16 -6.44
C CYS A 242 -47.18 9.94 -5.50
N LYS A 243 -47.90 8.88 -5.92
CA LYS A 243 -47.84 7.57 -5.26
C LYS A 243 -46.38 7.13 -5.10
N PRO A 244 -45.98 6.60 -3.93
CA PRO A 244 -44.62 6.15 -3.68
C PRO A 244 -44.24 5.04 -4.67
N ARG A 245 -43.15 5.27 -5.39
CA ARG A 245 -42.57 4.32 -6.36
C ARG A 245 -42.06 3.10 -5.60
N ALA A 246 -42.67 1.93 -5.85
CA ALA A 246 -42.28 0.66 -5.24
C ALA A 246 -40.77 0.40 -5.41
N SER A 247 -40.09 0.16 -4.29
CA SER A 247 -38.66 -0.13 -4.26
C SER A 247 -38.40 -1.48 -4.96
N ARG A 248 -37.66 -1.41 -6.07
CA ARG A 248 -37.28 -2.58 -6.85
C ARG A 248 -36.18 -3.32 -6.07
N LYS A 249 -36.54 -4.45 -5.46
CA LYS A 249 -35.57 -5.37 -4.83
C LYS A 249 -34.56 -5.80 -5.89
N ARG A 250 -33.29 -5.42 -5.74
CA ARG A 250 -32.16 -5.96 -6.51
C ARG A 250 -31.89 -7.37 -6.00
N SER A 251 -32.17 -8.38 -6.83
CA SER A 251 -31.64 -9.72 -6.65
C SER A 251 -30.14 -9.68 -6.98
N ASN A 252 -29.29 -9.94 -5.99
CA ASN A 252 -27.87 -10.21 -6.21
C ASN A 252 -27.73 -11.61 -6.82
N THR A 253 -27.49 -11.65 -8.13
CA THR A 253 -27.09 -12.88 -8.82
C THR A 253 -25.59 -13.07 -8.60
N THR A 254 -25.28 -14.10 -7.82
CA THR A 254 -23.96 -14.64 -7.54
C THR A 254 -23.24 -15.03 -8.84
N LEU A 255 -22.08 -14.41 -9.11
CA LEU A 255 -21.14 -14.88 -10.12
C LEU A 255 -20.30 -16.00 -9.49
N ALA A 256 -20.56 -17.22 -9.96
CA ALA A 256 -19.77 -18.40 -9.63
C ALA A 256 -18.39 -18.33 -10.30
N ALA A 257 -17.40 -18.82 -9.57
CA ALA A 257 -16.00 -18.90 -9.92
C ALA A 257 -15.75 -19.77 -11.17
N VAL A 258 -14.82 -19.33 -12.02
CA VAL A 258 -14.13 -20.17 -12.99
C VAL A 258 -12.73 -20.40 -12.46
N ALA A 259 -12.47 -21.63 -12.02
CA ALA A 259 -11.13 -22.15 -11.77
C ALA A 259 -10.66 -22.88 -13.03
N SER A 260 -9.42 -22.63 -13.43
CA SER A 260 -8.62 -23.45 -14.35
C SER A 260 -7.18 -23.41 -13.86
#